data_AF-A0A5Q0GXB6-F1
#
_entry.id   AF-A0A5Q0GXB6-F1
#
_cell.length_a   1.000
_cell.length_b   1.000
_cell.length_c   1.000
_cell.angle_alpha   90.00
_cell.angle_beta   90.00
_cell.angle_gamma   90.00
#
_symmetry.space_group_name_H-M   'P 1'
#
loop_
_entity.id
_entity.type
_entity.pdbx_description
1 polymer ?
#
loop_
_entity_poly.entity_id
_entity_poly.type
_entity_poly.pdbx_seq_one_letter_code
_entity_poly.pdbx_strand_id
1 'polypeptide(L)'
;MTTGRTTGRVRANLGAGPLGSYAFRVEATLGHRPTSYLFARSTGGGGGVGERAVTVLLVLAPAALAGTRVTVRESRGADLAEVTTFLPTMRVPKVVSAAHVFECLPLTDVGYVDLMSWLHPPAREVPAGPPGPWSAWHDRPGTTRVSEAAHGYRVVETVSAEHGIPVARSTVLDGEETRRWEAVALGSPEWDHLPTRIRVTRPRTGHWTVFERTTDPRPVPPEWVEADSATLRRAAASVLEG
;
A
#
# COMPACT_ATOMS: atom_id res chain seq x y z
N MET A 1 22.17 -20.93 -26.16
CA MET A 1 21.65 -19.57 -26.40
C MET A 1 20.55 -19.33 -25.38
N THR A 2 20.88 -18.70 -24.27
CA THR A 2 19.96 -18.43 -23.16
C THR A 2 19.23 -17.13 -23.50
N THR A 3 17.96 -17.25 -23.87
CA THR A 3 17.07 -16.11 -24.13
C THR A 3 17.01 -15.22 -22.90
N GLY A 4 17.52 -14.00 -23.05
CA GLY A 4 17.43 -12.94 -22.06
C GLY A 4 15.96 -12.70 -21.71
N ARG A 5 15.59 -13.09 -20.50
CA ARG A 5 14.26 -12.84 -19.93
C ARG A 5 14.18 -11.35 -19.63
N THR A 6 13.56 -10.60 -20.53
CA THR A 6 13.21 -9.19 -20.32
C THR A 6 12.44 -9.12 -19.00
N THR A 7 13.02 -8.47 -17.99
CA THR A 7 12.35 -8.18 -16.73
C THR A 7 11.17 -7.28 -17.03
N GLY A 8 9.96 -7.85 -17.06
CA GLY A 8 8.73 -7.09 -17.22
C GLY A 8 8.70 -5.93 -16.24
N ARG A 9 8.24 -4.78 -16.69
CA ARG A 9 8.10 -3.58 -15.86
C ARG A 9 7.24 -3.91 -14.64
N VAL A 10 7.74 -3.62 -13.44
CA VAL A 10 6.98 -3.83 -12.21
C VAL A 10 5.76 -2.92 -12.20
N ARG A 11 4.63 -3.57 -11.95
CA ARG A 11 3.30 -2.97 -11.93
C ARG A 11 3.04 -2.31 -10.59
N ALA A 12 2.05 -1.43 -10.55
CA ALA A 12 1.72 -0.70 -9.33
C ALA A 12 1.32 -1.67 -8.20
N ASN A 13 1.92 -1.50 -7.03
CA ASN A 13 1.49 -2.18 -5.81
C ASN A 13 0.01 -1.87 -5.55
N LEU A 14 -0.80 -2.86 -5.19
CA LEU A 14 -2.24 -2.72 -4.94
C LEU A 14 -3.06 -2.15 -6.12
N GLY A 15 -2.61 -2.29 -7.37
CA GLY A 15 -3.40 -1.93 -8.56
C GLY A 15 -4.63 -2.83 -8.76
N ALA A 16 -5.68 -2.31 -9.40
CA ALA A 16 -6.91 -3.06 -9.70
C ALA A 16 -7.13 -3.23 -11.23
N GLY A 17 -6.06 -3.53 -11.95
CA GLY A 17 -6.07 -3.80 -13.39
C GLY A 17 -6.62 -2.66 -14.23
N PRO A 18 -7.77 -2.85 -14.92
CA PRO A 18 -8.32 -1.84 -15.83
C PRO A 18 -8.89 -0.60 -15.12
N LEU A 19 -9.09 -0.66 -13.80
CA LEU A 19 -9.70 0.44 -13.07
C LEU A 19 -8.67 1.56 -12.82
N GLY A 20 -8.80 2.65 -13.57
CA GLY A 20 -8.03 3.88 -13.33
C GLY A 20 -8.42 4.59 -12.03
N SER A 21 -9.63 4.37 -11.50
CA SER A 21 -9.97 4.76 -10.14
C SER A 21 -10.97 3.78 -9.53
N TYR A 22 -10.73 3.37 -8.30
CA TYR A 22 -11.50 2.33 -7.63
C TYR A 22 -11.48 2.48 -6.11
N ALA A 23 -12.43 1.82 -5.45
CA ALA A 23 -12.46 1.66 -4.02
C ALA A 23 -13.02 0.29 -3.58
N PHE A 24 -12.65 -0.14 -2.38
CA PHE A 24 -13.15 -1.36 -1.75
C PHE A 24 -13.05 -1.29 -0.22
N ARG A 25 -13.78 -2.17 0.46
CA ARG A 25 -13.75 -2.31 1.91
C ARG A 25 -12.60 -3.21 2.36
N VAL A 26 -11.95 -2.80 3.43
CA VAL A 26 -10.95 -3.59 4.15
C VAL A 26 -11.37 -3.73 5.60
N GLU A 27 -11.22 -4.92 6.16
CA GLU A 27 -11.43 -5.18 7.57
C GLU A 27 -10.16 -5.73 8.21
N ALA A 28 -9.90 -5.35 9.45
CA ALA A 28 -8.80 -5.87 10.24
C ALA A 28 -9.21 -5.98 11.70
N THR A 29 -8.61 -6.92 12.40
CA THR A 29 -8.76 -7.05 13.85
C THR A 29 -7.49 -6.54 14.51
N LEU A 30 -7.56 -5.35 15.08
CA LEU A 30 -6.46 -4.76 15.85
C LEU A 30 -6.64 -5.12 17.32
N GLY A 31 -5.89 -6.14 17.76
CA GLY A 31 -6.09 -6.76 19.08
C GLY A 31 -7.42 -7.49 19.16
N HIS A 32 -8.40 -6.93 19.86
CA HIS A 32 -9.77 -7.46 19.98
C HIS A 32 -10.83 -6.56 19.35
N ARG A 33 -10.42 -5.52 18.62
CA ARG A 33 -11.35 -4.53 18.05
C ARG A 33 -11.37 -4.63 16.53
N PRO A 34 -12.52 -4.98 15.93
CA PRO A 34 -12.66 -4.91 14.48
C PRO A 34 -12.60 -3.46 14.05
N THR A 35 -11.83 -3.21 13.00
CA THR A 35 -11.67 -1.91 12.37
C THR A 35 -11.98 -2.07 10.89
N SER A 36 -12.80 -1.17 10.35
CA SER A 36 -13.18 -1.19 8.95
C SER A 36 -12.71 0.07 8.26
N TYR A 37 -12.20 -0.10 7.05
CA TYR A 37 -11.61 0.94 6.23
C TYR A 37 -12.22 0.93 4.84
N LEU A 38 -12.29 2.10 4.22
CA LEU A 38 -12.35 2.24 2.77
C LEU A 38 -10.92 2.43 2.26
N PHE A 39 -10.48 1.55 1.36
CA PHE A 39 -9.34 1.83 0.50
C PHE A 39 -9.86 2.42 -0.81
N ALA A 40 -9.28 3.51 -1.26
CA ALA A 40 -9.56 4.09 -2.58
C ALA A 40 -8.27 4.50 -3.27
N ARG A 41 -8.22 4.36 -4.59
CA ARG A 41 -7.12 4.87 -5.40
C ARG A 41 -7.62 5.46 -6.71
N SER A 42 -6.94 6.50 -7.15
CA SER A 42 -6.99 7.00 -8.51
C SER A 42 -5.58 7.00 -9.08
N THR A 43 -5.42 6.47 -10.29
CA THR A 43 -4.19 6.54 -11.09
C THR A 43 -4.45 7.34 -12.36
N GLY A 44 -3.49 8.17 -12.75
CA GLY A 44 -3.58 9.03 -13.93
C GLY A 44 -2.25 9.12 -14.65
N GLY A 45 -2.30 9.40 -15.95
CA GLY A 45 -1.10 9.63 -16.77
C GLY A 45 -0.49 8.35 -17.36
N GLY A 46 -1.03 7.91 -18.50
CA GLY A 46 -0.36 7.15 -19.58
C GLY A 46 0.47 5.90 -19.26
N GLY A 47 0.53 5.44 -18.01
CA GLY A 47 1.38 4.33 -17.59
C GLY A 47 2.87 4.61 -17.78
N GLY A 48 3.38 5.81 -17.51
CA GLY A 48 4.77 6.23 -17.80
C GLY A 48 5.53 6.86 -16.62
N VAL A 49 6.71 7.44 -16.87
CA VAL A 49 7.31 8.39 -15.92
C VAL A 49 6.36 9.58 -15.77
N GLY A 50 6.11 10.03 -14.54
CA GLY A 50 5.12 11.07 -14.28
C GLY A 50 3.68 10.57 -14.17
N GLU A 51 3.44 9.26 -14.26
CA GLU A 51 2.19 8.63 -13.82
C GLU A 51 1.92 9.02 -12.36
N ARG A 52 0.70 9.41 -12.04
CA ARG A 52 0.30 9.90 -10.72
C ARG A 52 -0.63 8.92 -10.05
N ALA A 53 -0.50 8.78 -8.75
CA ALA A 53 -1.47 8.05 -7.94
C ALA A 53 -1.87 8.88 -6.72
N VAL A 54 -3.16 8.83 -6.41
CA VAL A 54 -3.72 9.30 -5.14
C VAL A 54 -4.33 8.09 -4.46
N THR A 55 -3.75 7.69 -3.33
CA THR A 55 -4.26 6.59 -2.49
C THR A 55 -4.86 7.17 -1.23
N VAL A 56 -6.05 6.69 -0.86
CA VAL A 56 -6.73 7.06 0.39
C VAL A 56 -7.05 5.81 1.19
N LEU A 57 -6.73 5.86 2.48
CA LEU A 57 -7.27 4.95 3.49
C LEU A 57 -8.12 5.76 4.46
N LEU A 58 -9.41 5.45 4.54
CA LEU A 58 -10.38 6.12 5.40
C LEU A 58 -10.95 5.13 6.41
N VAL A 59 -10.87 5.45 7.70
CA VAL A 59 -11.49 4.64 8.77
C VAL A 59 -13.00 4.86 8.75
N LEU A 60 -13.76 3.77 8.64
CA LEU A 60 -15.23 3.76 8.69
C LEU A 60 -15.75 3.35 10.08
N ALA A 61 -15.06 2.42 10.73
CA ALA A 61 -15.38 1.92 12.06
C ALA A 61 -14.08 1.54 12.80
N PRO A 62 -14.03 1.65 14.15
CA PRO A 62 -15.13 2.02 15.05
C PRO A 62 -15.45 3.53 15.00
N ALA A 63 -16.64 3.90 15.49
CA ALA A 63 -17.16 5.27 15.43
C ALA A 63 -16.21 6.33 16.00
N ALA A 64 -15.48 5.99 17.07
CA ALA A 64 -14.51 6.88 17.71
C ALA A 64 -13.33 7.29 16.80
N LEU A 65 -13.03 6.49 15.77
CA LEU A 65 -11.95 6.74 14.81
C LEU A 65 -12.47 7.08 13.41
N ALA A 66 -13.78 6.94 13.20
CA ALA A 66 -14.39 7.08 11.89
C ALA A 66 -14.18 8.49 11.32
N GLY A 67 -13.71 8.58 10.08
CA GLY A 67 -13.27 9.84 9.46
C GLY A 67 -11.77 10.11 9.53
N THR A 68 -11.01 9.30 10.29
CA THR A 68 -9.55 9.29 10.21
C THR A 68 -9.13 8.90 8.80
N ARG A 69 -8.26 9.71 8.20
CA ARG A 69 -7.87 9.57 6.80
C ARG A 69 -6.37 9.68 6.63
N VAL A 70 -5.82 8.82 5.79
CA VAL A 70 -4.49 8.97 5.20
C VAL A 70 -4.66 9.19 3.72
N THR A 71 -3.94 10.15 3.16
CA THR A 71 -3.84 10.38 1.71
C THR A 71 -2.38 10.35 1.29
N VAL A 72 -2.06 9.56 0.28
CA VAL A 72 -0.76 9.48 -0.34
C VAL A 72 -0.90 9.99 -1.78
N ARG A 73 -0.18 11.06 -2.11
CA ARG A 73 -0.03 11.56 -3.47
C ARG A 73 1.39 11.29 -3.92
N GLU A 74 1.53 10.56 -5.01
CA GLU A 74 2.83 10.14 -5.52
C GLU A 74 2.85 10.29 -7.05
N SER A 75 4.05 10.50 -7.58
CA SER A 75 4.31 10.47 -9.01
C SER A 75 5.45 9.49 -9.28
N ARG A 76 5.28 8.65 -10.30
CA ARG A 76 6.25 7.64 -10.65
C ARG A 76 7.57 8.29 -11.08
N GLY A 77 8.63 7.95 -10.35
CA GLY A 77 9.97 8.48 -10.56
C GLY A 77 10.22 9.87 -9.97
N ALA A 78 9.26 10.44 -9.22
CA ALA A 78 9.46 11.70 -8.52
C ALA A 78 10.09 11.49 -7.15
N ASP A 79 11.02 12.36 -6.76
CA ASP A 79 11.82 12.22 -5.53
C ASP A 79 11.03 12.33 -4.22
N LEU A 80 9.79 12.83 -4.27
CA LEU A 80 8.95 13.11 -3.11
C LEU A 80 7.50 12.68 -3.33
N ALA A 81 6.87 12.23 -2.24
CA ALA A 81 5.47 11.88 -2.14
C ALA A 81 4.90 12.73 -1.02
N GLU A 82 3.72 13.27 -1.27
CA GLU A 82 3.00 14.00 -0.26
C GLU A 82 2.11 13.01 0.48
N VAL A 83 2.41 12.84 1.75
CA VAL A 83 1.59 12.02 2.64
C VAL A 83 0.94 12.93 3.64
N THR A 84 -0.39 12.86 3.74
CA THR A 84 -1.17 13.63 4.71
C THR A 84 -2.02 12.73 5.57
N THR A 85 -2.12 13.08 6.84
CA THR A 85 -2.94 12.38 7.83
C THR A 85 -3.91 13.37 8.45
N PHE A 86 -5.17 12.97 8.57
CA PHE A 86 -6.23 13.73 9.22
C PHE A 86 -6.92 12.85 10.26
N LEU A 87 -7.05 13.35 11.49
CA LEU A 87 -7.89 12.78 12.53
C LEU A 87 -9.13 13.67 12.68
N PRO A 88 -10.33 13.15 12.98
CA PRO A 88 -11.54 13.96 13.16
C PRO A 88 -11.41 15.06 14.23
N THR A 89 -10.51 14.90 15.19
CA THR A 89 -10.23 15.89 16.25
C THR A 89 -9.28 17.00 15.81
N MET A 90 -8.68 16.90 14.61
CA MET A 90 -7.79 17.93 14.05
C MET A 90 -8.57 18.98 13.29
N ARG A 91 -8.10 20.23 13.33
CA ARG A 91 -8.66 21.33 12.52
C ARG A 91 -8.29 21.21 11.04
N VAL A 92 -7.08 20.73 10.75
CA VAL A 92 -6.52 20.61 9.40
C VAL A 92 -5.70 19.32 9.28
N PRO A 93 -5.59 18.72 8.08
CA PRO A 93 -4.67 17.62 7.83
C PRO A 93 -3.22 18.03 8.11
N LYS A 94 -2.41 17.07 8.58
CA LYS A 94 -0.97 17.25 8.76
C LYS A 94 -0.21 16.53 7.65
N VAL A 95 0.80 17.20 7.10
CA VAL A 95 1.79 16.57 6.21
C VAL A 95 2.72 15.72 7.07
N VAL A 96 2.92 14.48 6.67
CA VAL A 96 3.89 13.55 7.26
C VAL A 96 5.25 13.88 6.66
N SER A 97 6.25 14.14 7.50
CA SER A 97 7.59 14.45 7.00
C SER A 97 8.24 13.21 6.39
N ALA A 98 9.20 13.43 5.49
CA ALA A 98 9.94 12.35 4.83
C ALA A 98 10.57 11.34 5.81
N ALA A 99 10.98 11.77 7.01
CA ALA A 99 11.52 10.89 8.03
C ALA A 99 10.49 9.87 8.58
N HIS A 100 9.21 10.22 8.61
CA HIS A 100 8.16 9.39 9.20
C HIS A 100 7.37 8.58 8.15
N VAL A 101 7.67 8.71 6.85
CA VAL A 101 6.93 7.97 5.81
C VAL A 101 7.17 6.47 5.87
N PHE A 102 8.29 6.04 6.46
CA PHE A 102 8.59 4.62 6.67
C PHE A 102 7.90 4.04 7.90
N GLU A 103 7.32 4.88 8.75
CA GLU A 103 6.59 4.47 9.94
C GLU A 103 5.17 3.97 9.61
N CYS A 104 4.47 3.54 10.66
CA CYS A 104 3.11 3.02 10.56
C CYS A 104 2.10 4.17 10.52
N LEU A 105 0.96 3.96 9.85
CA LEU A 105 -0.16 4.91 9.95
C LEU A 105 -0.66 4.93 11.40
N PRO A 106 -1.34 6.01 11.84
CA PRO A 106 -1.94 6.02 13.16
C PRO A 106 -2.88 4.83 13.33
N LEU A 107 -2.73 4.12 14.45
CA LEU A 107 -3.66 3.07 14.88
C LEU A 107 -3.73 1.86 13.94
N THR A 108 -2.68 1.58 13.18
CA THR A 108 -2.54 0.34 12.40
C THR A 108 -1.07 -0.02 12.29
N ASP A 109 -0.78 -1.28 11.98
CA ASP A 109 0.59 -1.71 11.68
C ASP A 109 1.02 -1.42 10.25
N VAL A 110 0.07 -1.16 9.34
CA VAL A 110 0.38 -0.80 7.94
C VAL A 110 1.21 0.49 7.93
N GLY A 111 2.24 0.55 7.08
CA GLY A 111 3.03 1.75 6.84
C GLY A 111 2.51 2.64 5.72
N TYR A 112 2.94 3.90 5.67
CA TYR A 112 2.61 4.77 4.53
C TYR A 112 3.18 4.20 3.22
N VAL A 113 4.39 3.67 3.26
CA VAL A 113 5.00 2.99 2.10
C VAL A 113 4.20 1.77 1.64
N ASP A 114 3.51 1.08 2.53
CA ASP A 114 2.69 -0.10 2.19
C ASP A 114 1.48 0.27 1.33
N LEU A 115 1.03 1.53 1.40
CA LEU A 115 -0.04 2.08 0.59
C LEU A 115 0.44 2.70 -0.73
N MET A 116 1.75 2.89 -0.92
CA MET A 116 2.29 3.49 -2.14
C MET A 116 2.18 2.52 -3.32
N SER A 117 1.89 3.09 -4.49
CA SER A 117 1.73 2.41 -5.77
C SER A 117 3.07 2.07 -6.38
N TRP A 118 4.04 2.95 -6.20
CA TRP A 118 5.41 2.73 -6.66
C TRP A 118 6.37 2.80 -5.48
N LEU A 119 7.52 2.18 -5.68
CA LEU A 119 8.64 2.36 -4.79
C LEU A 119 9.04 3.84 -4.80
N HIS A 120 8.70 4.53 -3.72
CA HIS A 120 8.78 5.98 -3.64
C HIS A 120 10.16 6.42 -3.06
N PRO A 121 10.80 7.49 -3.58
CA PRO A 121 12.25 7.71 -3.44
C PRO A 121 12.70 8.37 -2.11
N PRO A 122 14.05 8.50 -1.86
CA PRO A 122 15.19 8.22 -2.74
C PRO A 122 15.66 6.75 -2.71
N ALA A 123 14.74 5.81 -2.76
CA ALA A 123 14.96 4.39 -3.03
C ALA A 123 15.82 4.17 -4.31
N ARG A 124 17.14 4.06 -4.13
CA ARG A 124 18.02 3.56 -5.19
C ARG A 124 17.86 2.05 -5.25
N GLU A 125 17.26 1.53 -6.32
CA GLU A 125 17.18 0.09 -6.55
C GLU A 125 18.60 -0.51 -6.64
N VAL A 126 18.90 -1.44 -5.75
CA VAL A 126 20.06 -2.32 -5.83
C VAL A 126 19.53 -3.73 -6.10
N PRO A 127 20.04 -4.44 -7.13
CA PRO A 127 19.70 -5.83 -7.33
C PRO A 127 20.04 -6.62 -6.08
N ALA A 128 19.04 -7.27 -5.51
CA ALA A 128 19.24 -8.22 -4.43
C ALA A 128 19.00 -9.64 -4.94
N GLY A 129 19.49 -10.60 -4.16
CA GLY A 129 19.35 -12.03 -4.45
C GLY A 129 17.90 -12.53 -4.33
N PRO A 130 17.68 -13.83 -4.07
CA PRO A 130 16.34 -14.36 -3.86
C PRO A 130 15.62 -13.64 -2.70
N PRO A 131 14.28 -13.75 -2.58
CA PRO A 131 13.58 -13.23 -1.42
C PRO A 131 14.18 -13.79 -0.14
N GLY A 132 14.03 -13.11 1.00
CA GLY A 132 14.53 -13.63 2.27
C GLY A 132 13.62 -14.75 2.82
N PRO A 133 14.14 -15.69 3.62
CA PRO A 133 13.38 -16.85 4.14
C PRO A 133 12.23 -16.45 5.06
N TRP A 134 12.15 -15.17 5.42
CA TRP A 134 11.06 -14.60 6.19
C TRP A 134 9.75 -14.46 5.42
N SER A 135 9.78 -14.54 4.08
CA SER A 135 8.58 -14.36 3.27
C SER A 135 7.94 -15.67 2.83
N ALA A 136 6.60 -15.72 2.85
CA ALA A 136 5.86 -16.84 2.24
C ALA A 136 6.10 -16.97 0.72
N TRP A 137 6.70 -15.95 0.11
CA TRP A 137 7.09 -15.91 -1.31
C TRP A 137 8.55 -16.32 -1.53
N HIS A 138 9.29 -16.72 -0.49
CA HIS A 138 10.69 -17.16 -0.58
C HIS A 138 10.91 -18.29 -1.60
N ASP A 139 10.09 -19.33 -1.51
CA ASP A 139 10.22 -20.51 -2.36
C ASP A 139 9.49 -20.36 -3.71
N ARG A 140 8.94 -19.17 -3.99
CA ARG A 140 8.22 -18.88 -5.24
C ARG A 140 9.09 -18.06 -6.19
N PRO A 141 8.92 -18.21 -7.51
CA PRO A 141 9.62 -17.37 -8.48
C PRO A 141 9.35 -15.88 -8.22
N GLY A 142 10.41 -15.13 -7.93
CA GLY A 142 10.33 -13.71 -7.62
C GLY A 142 11.68 -13.02 -7.73
N THR A 143 11.65 -11.69 -7.73
CA THR A 143 12.86 -10.85 -7.68
C THR A 143 12.80 -9.95 -6.47
N THR A 144 13.90 -9.85 -5.73
CA THR A 144 14.03 -8.90 -4.63
C THR A 144 14.62 -7.60 -5.13
N ARG A 145 13.99 -6.50 -4.72
CA ARG A 145 14.46 -5.14 -4.91
C ARG A 145 14.83 -4.58 -3.55
N VAL A 146 16.04 -4.07 -3.44
CA VAL A 146 16.45 -3.35 -2.22
C VAL A 146 16.56 -1.87 -2.56
N SER A 147 16.12 -1.05 -1.63
CA SER A 147 16.06 0.39 -1.78
C SER A 147 16.56 1.06 -0.53
N GLU A 148 17.69 1.74 -0.64
CA GLU A 148 18.16 2.63 0.41
C GLU A 148 17.32 3.90 0.38
N ALA A 149 16.76 4.27 1.52
CA ALA A 149 15.93 5.45 1.69
C ALA A 149 16.56 6.43 2.68
N ALA A 150 15.95 7.61 2.82
CA ALA A 150 16.44 8.62 3.74
C ALA A 150 16.43 8.11 5.21
N HIS A 151 17.27 8.73 6.05
CA HIS A 151 17.27 8.51 7.50
C HIS A 151 17.56 7.07 7.95
N GLY A 152 18.44 6.35 7.24
CA GLY A 152 18.89 5.01 7.64
C GLY A 152 17.89 3.89 7.34
N TYR A 153 16.78 4.21 6.66
CA TYR A 153 15.81 3.22 6.24
C TYR A 153 16.26 2.49 4.98
N ARG A 154 15.99 1.20 4.94
CA ARG A 154 16.08 0.34 3.77
C ARG A 154 14.74 -0.36 3.56
N VAL A 155 14.26 -0.39 2.33
CA VAL A 155 13.06 -1.13 1.92
C VAL A 155 13.49 -2.32 1.08
N VAL A 156 13.04 -3.51 1.45
CA VAL A 156 13.27 -4.75 0.72
C VAL A 156 11.93 -5.23 0.18
N GLU A 157 11.76 -5.27 -1.12
CA GLU A 157 10.50 -5.64 -1.78
C GLU A 157 10.68 -6.89 -2.62
N THR A 158 9.78 -7.85 -2.45
CA THR A 158 9.67 -9.03 -3.32
C THR A 158 8.59 -8.78 -4.36
N VAL A 159 8.97 -8.92 -5.62
CA VAL A 159 8.06 -8.85 -6.76
C VAL A 159 7.86 -10.26 -7.29
N SER A 160 6.60 -10.68 -7.44
CA SER A 160 6.26 -11.98 -8.05
C SER A 160 6.72 -12.01 -9.50
N ALA A 161 7.46 -13.04 -9.89
CA ALA A 161 7.92 -13.19 -11.28
C ALA A 161 6.79 -13.66 -12.22
N GLU A 162 5.72 -14.24 -11.66
CA GLU A 162 4.52 -14.66 -12.37
C GLU A 162 3.60 -13.47 -12.64
N HIS A 163 3.38 -12.64 -11.62
CA HIS A 163 2.40 -11.55 -11.69
C HIS A 163 3.05 -10.17 -11.85
N GLY A 164 4.35 -10.00 -11.74
CA GLY A 164 5.01 -8.69 -11.87
C GLY A 164 4.51 -7.61 -10.90
N ILE A 165 3.90 -8.00 -9.77
CA ILE A 165 3.42 -7.11 -8.71
C ILE A 165 4.24 -7.31 -7.42
N PRO A 166 4.39 -6.27 -6.59
CA PRO A 166 4.89 -6.41 -5.22
C PRO A 166 3.99 -7.35 -4.40
N VAL A 167 4.59 -8.34 -3.75
CA VAL A 167 3.88 -9.35 -2.94
C VAL A 167 4.40 -9.44 -1.50
N ALA A 168 5.58 -8.92 -1.24
CA ALA A 168 6.10 -8.75 0.12
C ALA A 168 6.99 -7.52 0.19
N ARG A 169 7.03 -6.89 1.36
CA ARG A 169 7.88 -5.76 1.66
C ARG A 169 8.35 -5.82 3.10
N SER A 170 9.59 -5.45 3.32
CA SER A 170 10.19 -5.30 4.63
C SER A 170 10.81 -3.91 4.74
N THR A 171 10.60 -3.25 5.87
CA THR A 171 11.31 -2.01 6.21
C THR A 171 12.33 -2.30 7.29
N VAL A 172 13.56 -1.86 7.06
CA VAL A 172 14.72 -2.05 7.92
C VAL A 172 15.24 -0.67 8.31
N LEU A 173 15.54 -0.45 9.59
CA LEU A 173 16.16 0.78 10.10
C LEU A 173 17.44 0.37 10.81
N ASP A 174 18.58 0.95 10.39
CA ASP A 174 19.90 0.68 11.01
C ASP A 174 20.23 -0.82 11.11
N GLY A 175 19.81 -1.60 10.10
CA GLY A 175 20.02 -3.05 10.03
C GLY A 175 18.98 -3.88 10.78
N GLU A 176 18.09 -3.26 11.55
CA GLU A 176 17.00 -3.94 12.25
C GLU A 176 15.69 -3.90 11.46
N GLU A 177 15.04 -5.04 11.33
CA GLU A 177 13.76 -5.12 10.63
C GLU A 177 12.61 -4.60 11.50
N THR A 178 11.98 -3.51 11.06
CA THR A 178 10.96 -2.79 11.83
C THR A 178 9.54 -3.22 11.49
N ARG A 179 9.29 -3.66 10.25
CA ARG A 179 7.98 -4.11 9.76
C ARG A 179 8.12 -5.04 8.55
N ARG A 180 7.19 -5.98 8.43
CA ARG A 180 6.93 -6.80 7.24
C ARG A 180 5.49 -6.61 6.80
N TRP A 181 5.28 -6.43 5.50
CA TRP A 181 3.99 -6.43 4.82
C TRP A 181 4.02 -7.54 3.78
N GLU A 182 2.97 -8.36 3.70
CA GLU A 182 2.92 -9.47 2.76
C GLU A 182 1.50 -9.71 2.24
N ALA A 183 1.36 -9.92 0.93
CA ALA A 183 0.18 -10.51 0.35
C ALA A 183 0.14 -11.99 0.70
N VAL A 184 -0.78 -12.39 1.60
CA VAL A 184 -0.96 -13.79 1.99
C VAL A 184 -1.98 -14.51 1.10
N ALA A 185 -2.86 -13.75 0.45
CA ALA A 185 -3.75 -14.25 -0.59
C ALA A 185 -3.92 -13.19 -1.70
N LEU A 186 -3.70 -13.62 -2.95
CA LEU A 186 -3.95 -12.80 -4.13
C LEU A 186 -5.41 -12.93 -4.59
N GLY A 187 -5.90 -11.88 -5.25
CA GLY A 187 -7.23 -11.87 -5.84
C GLY A 187 -7.29 -12.44 -7.26
N SER A 188 -8.45 -12.26 -7.88
CA SER A 188 -8.73 -12.65 -9.25
C SER A 188 -7.82 -11.91 -10.26
N PRO A 189 -7.43 -12.56 -11.38
CA PRO A 189 -6.71 -11.90 -12.48
C PRO A 189 -7.45 -10.70 -13.05
N GLU A 190 -8.79 -10.67 -12.95
CA GLU A 190 -9.63 -9.57 -13.46
C GLU A 190 -9.28 -8.22 -12.79
N TRP A 191 -8.85 -8.27 -11.53
CA TRP A 191 -8.42 -7.12 -10.72
C TRP A 191 -6.91 -7.08 -10.55
N ASP A 192 -6.20 -7.62 -11.54
CA ASP A 192 -4.75 -7.68 -11.55
C ASP A 192 -4.12 -8.36 -10.33
N HIS A 193 -4.80 -9.39 -9.83
CA HIS A 193 -4.40 -10.11 -8.62
C HIS A 193 -4.32 -9.25 -7.36
N LEU A 194 -5.03 -8.11 -7.33
CA LEU A 194 -5.17 -7.25 -6.15
C LEU A 194 -5.42 -8.12 -4.89
N PRO A 195 -4.55 -8.05 -3.86
CA PRO A 195 -4.63 -8.93 -2.71
C PRO A 195 -6.01 -8.92 -2.05
N THR A 196 -6.50 -10.12 -1.74
CA THR A 196 -7.72 -10.31 -0.91
C THR A 196 -7.35 -10.31 0.56
N ARG A 197 -6.13 -10.71 0.91
CA ARG A 197 -5.64 -10.70 2.28
C ARG A 197 -4.16 -10.34 2.33
N ILE A 198 -3.83 -9.41 3.21
CA ILE A 198 -2.45 -9.05 3.56
C ILE A 198 -2.19 -9.30 5.04
N ARG A 199 -0.94 -9.53 5.39
CA ARG A 199 -0.46 -9.58 6.77
C ARG A 199 0.61 -8.54 6.96
N VAL A 200 0.53 -7.82 8.08
CA VAL A 200 1.59 -6.95 8.54
C VAL A 200 2.13 -7.48 9.87
N THR A 201 3.45 -7.53 10.02
CA THR A 201 4.13 -8.06 11.21
C THR A 201 5.19 -7.07 11.68
N ARG A 202 5.40 -6.99 12.99
CA ARG A 202 6.41 -6.19 13.67
C ARG A 202 7.42 -7.14 14.32
N PRO A 203 8.52 -7.50 13.63
CA PRO A 203 9.42 -8.56 14.09
C PRO A 203 9.92 -8.37 15.52
N ARG A 204 10.27 -7.13 15.89
CA ARG A 204 10.77 -6.79 17.24
C ARG A 204 9.78 -7.10 18.37
N THR A 205 8.47 -6.95 18.13
CA THR A 205 7.44 -7.17 19.16
C THR A 205 6.69 -8.48 18.98
N GLY A 206 6.90 -9.18 17.85
CA GLY A 206 6.12 -10.35 17.45
C GLY A 206 4.65 -10.04 17.10
N HIS A 207 4.22 -8.77 17.18
CA HIS A 207 2.86 -8.38 16.87
C HIS A 207 2.58 -8.51 15.37
N TRP A 208 1.37 -8.89 15.01
CA TRP A 208 0.92 -8.93 13.63
C TRP A 208 -0.56 -8.63 13.52
N THR A 209 -0.95 -8.12 12.37
CA THR A 209 -2.33 -7.80 11.99
C THR A 209 -2.60 -8.32 10.58
N VAL A 210 -3.77 -8.91 10.36
CA VAL A 210 -4.26 -9.27 9.03
C VAL A 210 -5.31 -8.26 8.59
N PHE A 211 -5.22 -7.85 7.33
CA PHE A 211 -6.21 -7.01 6.67
C PHE A 211 -6.82 -7.81 5.52
N GLU A 212 -8.14 -7.82 5.46
CA GLU A 212 -8.93 -8.58 4.49
C GLU A 212 -9.80 -7.63 3.68
N ARG A 213 -9.70 -7.73 2.35
CA ARG A 213 -10.60 -7.07 1.43
C ARG A 213 -11.92 -7.84 1.43
N THR A 214 -12.99 -7.20 1.88
CA THR A 214 -14.31 -7.83 2.04
C THR A 214 -15.29 -7.52 0.91
N THR A 215 -14.91 -6.66 -0.03
CA THR A 215 -15.69 -6.36 -1.25
C THR A 215 -14.79 -6.37 -2.48
N ASP A 216 -15.38 -6.56 -3.65
CA ASP A 216 -14.67 -6.34 -4.91
C ASP A 216 -14.33 -4.87 -5.15
N PRO A 217 -13.18 -4.58 -5.82
CA PRO A 217 -12.86 -3.23 -6.22
C PRO A 217 -13.93 -2.75 -7.21
N ARG A 218 -14.50 -1.58 -6.91
CA ARG A 218 -15.53 -0.96 -7.74
C ARG A 218 -15.00 0.33 -8.34
N PRO A 219 -15.35 0.66 -9.59
CA PRO A 219 -15.00 1.94 -10.17
C PRO A 219 -15.62 3.08 -9.36
N VAL A 220 -14.85 4.14 -9.15
CA VAL A 220 -15.34 5.39 -8.53
C VAL A 220 -14.88 6.58 -9.36
N PRO A 221 -15.61 7.71 -9.33
CA PRO A 221 -15.14 8.95 -9.92
C PRO A 221 -13.80 9.41 -9.26
N PRO A 222 -12.76 9.78 -10.03
CA PRO A 222 -11.48 10.21 -9.48
C PRO A 222 -11.58 11.35 -8.46
N GLU A 223 -12.52 12.28 -8.68
CA GLU A 223 -12.78 13.41 -7.79
C GLU A 223 -13.25 12.98 -6.39
N TRP A 224 -13.82 11.78 -6.23
CA TRP A 224 -14.18 11.26 -4.91
C TRP A 224 -12.95 10.91 -4.10
N VAL A 225 -11.91 10.35 -4.73
CA VAL A 225 -10.65 10.01 -4.06
C VAL A 225 -9.94 11.26 -3.53
N GLU A 226 -10.09 12.38 -4.23
CA GLU A 226 -9.50 13.65 -3.84
C GLU A 226 -10.37 14.49 -2.88
N ALA A 227 -11.69 14.22 -2.82
CA ALA A 227 -12.63 14.93 -1.95
C ALA A 227 -12.29 14.80 -0.45
N ASP A 228 -12.88 15.63 0.40
CA ASP A 228 -12.68 15.58 1.86
C ASP A 228 -13.22 14.29 2.52
N SER A 229 -12.85 14.02 3.78
CA SER A 229 -13.25 12.79 4.49
C SER A 229 -14.77 12.64 4.66
N ALA A 230 -15.51 13.73 4.83
CA ALA A 230 -16.96 13.67 5.00
C ALA A 230 -17.67 13.33 3.68
N THR A 231 -17.20 13.92 2.59
CA THR A 231 -17.67 13.63 1.23
C THR A 231 -17.34 12.19 0.83
N LEU A 232 -16.09 11.75 1.03
CA LEU A 232 -15.70 10.38 0.75
C LEU A 232 -16.46 9.36 1.60
N ARG A 233 -16.76 9.67 2.87
CA ARG A 233 -17.57 8.79 3.73
C ARG A 233 -19.01 8.64 3.23
N ARG A 234 -19.63 9.72 2.75
CA ARG A 234 -20.98 9.65 2.14
C ARG A 234 -20.96 8.82 0.86
N ALA A 235 -19.93 9.00 0.03
CA ALA A 235 -19.72 8.22 -1.18
C ALA A 235 -19.43 6.74 -0.89
N ALA A 236 -18.73 6.43 0.21
CA ALA A 236 -18.38 5.08 0.60
C ALA A 236 -19.62 4.19 0.78
N ALA A 237 -20.72 4.70 1.34
CA ALA A 237 -21.95 3.93 1.47
C ALA A 237 -22.45 3.43 0.09
N SER A 238 -22.45 4.31 -0.91
CA SER A 238 -22.85 3.96 -2.28
C SER A 238 -21.93 2.93 -2.95
N VAL A 239 -20.64 2.92 -2.59
CA VAL A 239 -19.67 1.94 -3.12
C VAL A 239 -19.80 0.60 -2.40
N LEU A 240 -20.04 0.61 -1.09
CA LEU A 240 -19.95 -0.57 -0.23
C LEU A 240 -21.27 -1.32 0.00
N GLU A 241 -22.42 -0.70 -0.29
CA GLU A 241 -23.76 -1.28 -0.12
C GLU A 241 -24.37 -1.85 -1.41
N GLY A 242 -23.80 -1.52 -2.58
CA GLY A 242 -24.21 -2.15 -3.84
C GLY A 242 -23.58 -3.52 -4.02
#